data_AF-A0A1F9AJZ8-F1
#
_entry.id   AF-A0A1F9AJZ8-F1
#
_cell.length_a   1.000
_cell.length_b   1.000
_cell.length_c   1.000
_cell.angle_alpha   90.00
_cell.angle_beta   90.00
_cell.angle_gamma   90.00
#
_symmetry.space_group_name_H-M   'P 1'
#
loop_
_entity.id
_entity.type
_entity.pdbx_description
1 polymer ?
#
loop_
_entity_poly.entity_id
_entity_poly.type
_entity_poly.pdbx_seq_one_letter_code
_entity_poly.pdbx_strand_id
1 'polypeptide(L)'
;MKPVVLPIEDVLDLHTFQPGEVSDLLNDYFSTCTDAGILSVRIIHGKGKGILKHRVHTLLEKHPMVEAYREAPPEEGGWGATLVKLKATQTLMTPP
;
A
#
# COMPACT_ATOMS: atom_id res chain seq x y z
N MET A 1 -2.92 10.05 -28.06
CA MET A 1 -3.56 10.37 -26.76
C MET A 1 -2.47 10.83 -25.81
N LYS A 2 -2.66 11.93 -25.08
CA LYS A 2 -1.73 12.31 -24.01
C LYS A 2 -2.02 11.42 -22.80
N PRO A 3 -1.01 10.87 -22.11
CA PRO A 3 -1.22 10.10 -20.89
C PRO A 3 -1.98 10.96 -19.87
N VAL A 4 -3.07 10.45 -19.32
CA VAL A 4 -3.76 11.06 -18.19
C VAL A 4 -3.02 10.62 -16.94
N VAL A 5 -2.31 11.54 -16.28
CA VAL A 5 -1.69 11.29 -15.00
C VAL A 5 -2.77 11.51 -13.94
N LEU A 6 -3.28 10.42 -13.37
CA LEU A 6 -4.17 10.51 -12.21
C LEU A 6 -3.32 10.70 -10.94
N PRO A 7 -3.74 11.57 -10.01
CA PRO A 7 -3.08 11.67 -8.71
C PRO A 7 -3.16 10.32 -8.00
N ILE A 8 -2.04 9.88 -7.42
CA ILE A 8 -2.04 8.71 -6.54
C ILE A 8 -2.69 9.10 -5.22
N GLU A 9 -3.71 8.34 -4.85
CA GLU A 9 -4.32 8.41 -3.53
C GLU A 9 -3.50 7.60 -2.53
N ASP A 10 -3.64 7.91 -1.25
CA ASP A 10 -3.05 7.16 -0.14
C ASP A 10 -3.84 5.88 0.20
N VAL A 11 -4.80 5.50 -0.65
CA VAL A 11 -5.67 4.33 -0.46
C VAL A 11 -5.57 3.36 -1.63
N LEU A 12 -5.35 2.08 -1.32
CA LEU A 12 -5.46 0.99 -2.29
C LEU A 12 -6.55 0.01 -1.88
N ASP A 13 -7.55 -0.17 -2.74
CA ASP A 13 -8.62 -1.15 -2.56
C ASP A 13 -8.33 -2.44 -3.34
N LEU A 14 -8.28 -3.57 -2.63
CA LEU A 14 -7.94 -4.88 -3.19
C LEU A 14 -9.17 -5.73 -3.59
N HIS A 15 -10.41 -5.27 -3.42
CA HIS A 15 -11.61 -6.07 -3.68
C HIS A 15 -11.77 -6.51 -5.15
N THR A 16 -11.20 -5.75 -6.08
CA THR A 16 -11.31 -5.99 -7.53
C THR A 16 -10.13 -6.77 -8.11
N PHE A 17 -9.10 -7.04 -7.31
CA PHE A 17 -7.86 -7.66 -7.78
C PHE A 17 -7.84 -9.16 -7.50
N GLN A 18 -7.25 -9.93 -8.42
CA GLN A 18 -7.03 -11.34 -8.18
C GLN A 18 -5.99 -11.51 -7.08
N PRO A 19 -6.09 -12.57 -6.23
CA PRO A 19 -5.05 -12.85 -5.27
C PRO A 19 -3.66 -12.85 -5.92
N GLY A 20 -3.43 -13.58 -7.01
CA GLY A 20 -2.12 -13.65 -7.67
C GLY A 20 -1.42 -12.29 -7.89
N GLU A 21 -2.18 -11.23 -8.15
CA GLU A 21 -1.68 -9.90 -8.52
C GLU A 21 -1.30 -9.01 -7.33
N VAL A 22 -1.78 -9.31 -6.12
CA VAL A 22 -1.63 -8.42 -4.95
C VAL A 22 -0.17 -8.12 -4.61
N SER A 23 0.75 -9.08 -4.81
CA SER A 23 2.16 -8.85 -4.50
C SER A 23 2.77 -7.79 -5.41
N ASP A 24 2.56 -7.92 -6.72
CA ASP A 24 3.11 -7.00 -7.71
C ASP A 24 2.43 -5.64 -7.60
N LEU A 25 1.11 -5.63 -7.37
CA LEU A 25 0.35 -4.41 -7.14
C LEU A 25 0.86 -3.63 -5.92
N LEU A 26 1.16 -4.30 -4.79
CA LEU A 26 1.70 -3.63 -3.62
C LEU A 26 3.11 -3.06 -3.88
N ASN A 27 3.96 -3.77 -4.63
CA ASN A 27 5.28 -3.26 -5.02
C ASN A 27 5.14 -1.97 -5.84
N ASP A 28 4.34 -2.01 -6.90
CA ASP A 28 4.17 -0.87 -7.82
C ASP A 28 3.52 0.33 -7.13
N TYR A 29 2.50 0.06 -6.31
CA TYR A 29 1.82 1.09 -5.53
C TYR A 29 2.77 1.74 -4.52
N PHE A 30 3.52 0.96 -3.73
CA PHE A 30 4.46 1.51 -2.76
C PHE A 30 5.61 2.27 -3.40
N SER A 31 6.17 1.78 -4.52
CA SER A 31 7.15 2.53 -5.32
C SER A 31 6.61 3.91 -5.65
N THR A 32 5.41 3.96 -6.23
CA THR A 32 4.86 5.21 -6.70
C THR A 32 4.45 6.14 -5.56
N CYS A 33 3.95 5.61 -4.44
CA CYS A 33 3.69 6.38 -3.23
C CYS A 33 4.98 6.99 -2.67
N THR A 34 6.07 6.21 -2.56
CA THR A 34 7.33 6.75 -2.04
C THR A 34 7.94 7.81 -2.95
N ASP A 35 7.86 7.64 -4.27
CA ASP A 35 8.34 8.63 -5.25
C ASP A 35 7.52 9.93 -5.16
N ALA A 36 6.23 9.83 -4.82
CA ALA A 36 5.34 10.96 -4.58
C ALA A 36 5.45 11.54 -3.14
N GLY A 37 6.29 10.97 -2.27
CA GLY A 37 6.41 11.39 -0.87
C GLY A 37 5.24 11.00 0.03
N ILE A 38 4.36 10.11 -0.43
CA ILE A 38 3.24 9.55 0.33
C ILE A 38 3.77 8.36 1.15
N LEU A 39 4.01 8.58 2.43
CA LEU A 39 4.64 7.58 3.31
C LEU A 39 3.67 6.89 4.27
N SER A 40 2.40 7.28 4.28
CA SER A 40 1.34 6.63 5.05
C SER A 40 0.22 6.28 4.09
N VAL A 41 -0.09 4.99 3.98
CA VAL A 41 -1.11 4.48 3.06
C VAL A 41 -2.04 3.49 3.75
N ARG A 42 -3.23 3.32 3.19
CA ARG A 42 -4.26 2.42 3.68
C ARG A 42 -4.60 1.37 2.63
N ILE A 43 -4.44 0.12 3.01
CA ILE A 43 -4.76 -1.04 2.16
C ILE A 43 -6.09 -1.62 2.61
N ILE A 44 -7.11 -1.53 1.75
CA ILE A 44 -8.44 -2.08 1.99
C ILE A 44 -8.49 -3.50 1.42
N HIS A 45 -8.68 -4.49 2.28
CA HIS A 45 -8.79 -5.91 1.90
C HIS A 45 -10.12 -6.55 2.30
N GLY A 46 -11.02 -5.76 2.88
CA GLY A 46 -12.35 -6.18 3.28
C GLY A 46 -12.40 -7.01 4.56
N LYS A 47 -13.62 -7.18 5.06
CA LYS A 47 -13.99 -7.89 6.31
C LYS A 47 -14.44 -9.33 6.06
N GLY A 48 -13.94 -9.99 5.02
CA GLY A 48 -14.33 -11.37 4.69
C GLY A 48 -13.86 -12.38 5.74
N LYS A 49 -13.57 -13.62 5.34
CA LYS A 49 -13.00 -14.65 6.22
C LYS A 49 -11.55 -14.38 6.69
N GLY A 50 -11.01 -13.18 6.45
CA GLY A 50 -9.64 -12.81 6.82
C GLY A 50 -8.53 -13.35 5.90
N ILE A 51 -8.87 -14.08 4.83
CA ILE A 51 -7.89 -14.66 3.90
C ILE A 51 -7.03 -13.56 3.24
N LEU A 52 -7.67 -12.53 2.69
CA LEU A 52 -6.94 -11.43 2.03
C LEU A 52 -6.14 -10.60 3.05
N LYS A 53 -6.68 -10.36 4.24
CA LYS A 53 -5.96 -9.73 5.37
C LYS A 53 -4.66 -10.48 5.68
N HIS A 54 -4.75 -11.79 5.93
CA HIS A 54 -3.59 -12.60 6.28
C HIS A 54 -2.51 -12.59 5.18
N ARG A 55 -2.95 -12.62 3.92
CA ARG A 55 -2.05 -12.52 2.78
C ARG A 55 -1.37 -11.16 2.69
N VAL A 56 -2.12 -10.07 2.84
CA VAL A 56 -1.56 -8.71 2.90
C VAL A 56 -0.53 -8.60 4.01
N HIS A 57 -0.86 -9.02 5.24
CA HIS A 57 0.08 -8.96 6.37
C HIS A 57 1.35 -9.79 6.11
N THR A 58 1.23 -10.99 5.52
CA THR A 58 2.38 -11.81 5.14
C THR A 58 3.29 -11.13 4.12
N LEU A 59 2.71 -10.39 3.17
CA LEU A 59 3.47 -9.62 2.17
C LEU A 59 4.15 -8.42 2.84
N LEU A 60 3.41 -7.66 3.66
CA LEU A 60 3.93 -6.48 4.36
C LEU A 60 5.09 -6.81 5.31
N GLU A 61 5.00 -7.90 6.06
CA GLU A 61 6.04 -8.36 6.98
C GLU A 61 7.42 -8.53 6.31
N LYS A 62 7.41 -8.90 5.02
CA LYS A 62 8.62 -9.16 4.23
C LYS A 62 8.97 -8.02 3.28
N HIS A 63 8.15 -6.98 3.22
CA HIS A 63 8.26 -5.97 2.17
C HIS A 63 9.39 -4.98 2.47
N PRO A 64 10.38 -4.81 1.58
CA PRO A 64 11.57 -4.00 1.86
C PRO A 64 11.26 -2.52 2.09
N MET A 65 10.18 -2.00 1.49
CA MET A 65 9.75 -0.61 1.62
C MET A 65 8.85 -0.32 2.83
N VAL A 66 8.40 -1.34 3.56
CA VAL A 66 7.51 -1.16 4.72
C VAL A 66 8.35 -0.91 5.96
N GLU A 67 8.03 0.16 6.69
CA GLU A 67 8.62 0.48 7.99
C GLU A 67 7.81 -0.15 9.13
N ALA A 68 6.48 -0.02 9.07
CA ALA A 68 5.55 -0.60 10.04
C ALA A 68 4.16 -0.75 9.44
N TYR A 69 3.34 -1.63 10.01
CA TYR A 69 1.92 -1.71 9.67
C TYR A 69 1.07 -2.05 10.90
N ARG A 70 -0.21 -1.69 10.85
CA ARG A 70 -1.20 -2.01 11.89
C ARG A 70 -2.60 -2.11 11.30
N GLU A 71 -3.51 -2.77 12.01
CA GLU A 71 -4.92 -2.67 11.65
C GLU A 71 -5.41 -1.22 11.73
N ALA A 72 -6.26 -0.84 10.79
CA ALA A 72 -6.85 0.49 10.80
C ALA A 72 -7.79 0.65 12.02
N PRO A 73 -7.93 1.86 12.58
CA PRO A 73 -8.93 2.11 13.60
C PRO A 73 -10.35 1.99 13.00
N PRO A 74 -11.41 1.82 13.82
CA PRO A 74 -12.78 1.60 13.34
C PRO A 74 -13.27 2.63 12.31
N GLU A 75 -12.93 3.90 12.50
CA GLU A 75 -13.27 5.04 11.64
C GLU A 75 -12.61 5.00 10.25
N GLU A 76 -11.52 4.25 10.10
CA GLU A 76 -10.77 4.09 8.84
C GLU A 76 -10.94 2.68 8.23
N GLY A 77 -11.94 1.93 8.68
CA GLY A 77 -12.30 0.61 8.14
C GLY A 77 -12.07 -0.57 9.09
N GLY A 78 -11.44 -0.33 10.25
CA GLY A 78 -11.17 -1.35 11.25
C GLY A 78 -10.36 -2.52 10.70
N TRP A 79 -10.69 -3.74 11.15
CA TRP A 79 -10.06 -4.98 10.69
C TRP A 79 -10.25 -5.29 9.19
N GLY A 80 -11.01 -4.47 8.44
CA GLY A 80 -11.14 -4.56 6.99
C GLY A 80 -10.05 -3.81 6.21
N ALA A 81 -9.19 -3.06 6.91
CA ALA A 81 -8.10 -2.31 6.32
C ALA A 81 -6.84 -2.37 7.19
N THR A 82 -5.70 -2.16 6.54
CA THR A 82 -4.38 -2.11 7.17
C THR A 82 -3.73 -0.77 6.84
N LEU A 83 -3.28 -0.05 7.88
CA LEU A 83 -2.46 1.14 7.73
C LEU A 83 -0.99 0.73 7.62
N VAL A 84 -0.30 1.27 6.62
CA VAL A 84 1.09 0.94 6.30
C VAL A 84 1.90 2.23 6.30
N LYS A 85 2.99 2.23 7.06
CA LYS A 85 4.01 3.26 7.03
C LYS A 85 5.15 2.79 6.12
N LEU A 86 5.45 3.55 5.09
CA LEU A 86 6.53 3.29 4.15
C LEU A 86 7.80 4.00 4.60
N LYS A 87 8.95 3.39 4.28
CA LYS A 87 10.25 4.03 4.46
C LYS A 87 10.36 5.20 3.50
N ALA A 88 10.85 6.34 3.99
CA ALA A 88 11.23 7.43 3.11
C ALA A 88 12.35 6.95 2.18
N THR A 89 12.15 7.06 0.87
CA THR A 89 13.25 6.87 -0.08
C THR A 89 14.24 7.98 0.19
N GLN A 90 15.46 7.62 0.58
CA GLN A 90 16.54 8.59 0.67
C GLN A 90 16.94 8.90 -0.77
N THR A 91 16.25 9.85 -1.39
CA THR A 91 16.66 10.39 -2.67
C THR A 91 18.03 10.98 -2.42
N LEU A 92 19.09 10.29 -2.86
CA LEU A 92 20.38 10.91 -3.05
C LEU A 92 20.15 11.99 -4.10
N MET A 93 19.80 13.19 -3.63
CA MET A 93 19.84 14.40 -4.41
C MET A 93 21.27 14.47 -4.92
N THR A 94 21.48 14.08 -6.18
CA THR A 94 22.70 14.45 -6.88
C THR A 94 22.42 15.87 -7.34
N PRO A 95 22.97 16.91 -6.71
CA PRO A 95 22.76 18.27 -7.18
C PRO A 95 23.33 18.39 -8.61
N PRO A 96 22.71 19.21 -9.48
CA PRO A 96 23.28 19.54 -10.78
C PRO A 96 24.61 20.28 -10.67
#